data_AF-A0A1Q8ITE6-F1
#
_entry.id   AF-A0A1Q8ITE6-F1
#
_cell.length_a   1.000
_cell.length_b   1.000
_cell.length_c   1.000
_cell.angle_alpha   90.00
_cell.angle_beta   90.00
_cell.angle_gamma   90.00
#
_symmetry.space_group_name_H-M   'P 1'
#
loop_
_entity.id
_entity.type
_entity.pdbx_description
1 polymer ?
#
loop_
_entity_poly.entity_id
_entity_poly.type
_entity_poly.pdbx_seq_one_letter_code
_entity_poly.pdbx_strand_id
1 'polypeptide(L)'
;MTTATGLRIQPRGEVIYRSQVGSNYLTVCFSDRWDEALFEDFPGTDACLVIHDVKEFSERFHAAASARLPTWIGIDGPVSYGGRSELGAVFSKPLRFITQHEWRFAWRPLVPNELVEAVVVQLGSIANIAEIVERPHHAPSA
;
A
#
# COMPACT_ATOMS: atom_id res chain seq x y z
N MET A 1 25.96 -13.70 12.45
CA MET A 1 24.63 -14.08 12.98
C MET A 1 24.85 -14.81 14.29
N THR A 2 23.99 -14.64 15.29
CA THR A 2 24.16 -15.30 16.60
C THR A 2 22.94 -16.20 16.84
N THR A 3 23.16 -17.46 17.22
CA THR A 3 22.05 -18.37 17.58
C THR A 3 21.37 -17.93 18.87
N ALA A 4 20.19 -18.50 19.16
CA ALA A 4 19.54 -18.38 20.47
C ALA A 4 20.42 -18.83 21.65
N THR A 5 21.51 -19.57 21.37
CA THR A 5 22.52 -20.02 22.35
C THR A 5 23.76 -19.13 22.42
N GLY A 6 23.81 -18.00 21.72
CA GLY A 6 24.94 -17.06 21.78
C GLY A 6 26.13 -17.42 20.88
N LEU A 7 26.06 -18.52 20.12
CA LEU A 7 27.13 -18.93 19.22
C LEU A 7 27.15 -18.07 17.95
N ARG A 8 28.31 -17.50 17.66
CA ARG A 8 28.54 -16.65 16.49
C ARG A 8 28.73 -17.54 15.26
N ILE A 9 27.70 -17.60 14.40
CA ILE A 9 27.76 -18.29 13.12
C ILE A 9 28.46 -17.38 12.10
N GLN A 10 29.52 -17.90 11.50
CA GLN A 10 30.12 -17.35 10.28
C GLN A 10 29.46 -17.99 9.06
N PRO A 11 28.61 -17.27 8.31
CA PRO A 11 28.05 -17.79 7.08
C PRO A 11 29.18 -18.01 6.06
N ARG A 12 29.23 -19.18 5.43
CA ARG A 12 30.22 -19.54 4.39
C ARG A 12 29.78 -19.14 2.97
N GLY A 13 28.61 -18.50 2.84
CA GLY A 13 28.05 -18.01 1.59
C GLY A 13 27.22 -16.75 1.83
N GLU A 14 26.63 -16.21 0.77
CA GLU A 14 25.79 -15.01 0.83
C GLU A 14 24.57 -15.23 1.75
N VAL A 15 24.38 -14.32 2.71
CA VAL A 15 23.19 -14.32 3.59
C VAL A 15 22.18 -13.32 3.03
N ILE A 16 21.10 -13.84 2.47
CA ILE A 16 19.99 -13.02 2.00
C ILE A 16 18.96 -12.91 3.12
N TYR A 17 18.81 -11.72 3.70
CA TYR A 17 17.70 -11.44 4.63
C TYR A 17 16.43 -11.12 3.83
N ARG A 18 15.36 -11.88 4.07
CA ARG A 18 14.01 -11.56 3.57
C ARG A 18 13.11 -11.23 4.75
N SER A 19 12.51 -10.04 4.72
CA SER A 19 11.38 -9.72 5.58
C SER A 19 10.13 -10.34 4.94
N GLN A 20 9.51 -11.31 5.59
CA GLN A 20 8.28 -11.94 5.10
C GLN A 20 7.14 -11.64 6.07
N VAL A 21 5.96 -11.42 5.50
CA VAL A 21 4.71 -11.37 6.27
C VAL A 21 4.32 -12.83 6.52
N GLY A 22 4.19 -13.24 7.79
CA GLY A 22 3.89 -14.63 8.17
C GLY A 22 2.46 -15.10 7.86
N SER A 23 1.71 -14.33 7.06
CA SER A 23 0.36 -14.61 6.57
C SER A 23 0.16 -13.81 5.29
N ASN A 24 -0.73 -14.28 4.41
CA ASN A 24 -1.23 -13.42 3.35
C ASN A 24 -2.08 -12.28 3.93
N TYR A 25 -2.21 -11.22 3.14
CA TYR A 25 -2.85 -9.97 3.52
C TYR A 25 -3.55 -9.35 2.31
N LEU A 26 -4.51 -8.48 2.57
CA LEU A 26 -5.15 -7.65 1.56
C LEU A 26 -4.52 -6.26 1.59
N THR A 27 -4.40 -5.62 0.43
CA THR A 27 -3.91 -4.25 0.35
C THR A 27 -4.54 -3.48 -0.79
N VAL A 28 -4.71 -2.18 -0.57
CA VAL A 28 -5.03 -1.18 -1.59
C VAL A 28 -4.08 -0.01 -1.38
N CYS A 29 -3.56 0.55 -2.46
CA CYS A 29 -2.60 1.65 -2.43
C CYS A 29 -3.17 2.86 -3.17
N PHE A 30 -2.84 4.04 -2.65
CA PHE A 30 -3.08 5.33 -3.27
C PHE A 30 -1.76 6.12 -3.25
N SER A 31 -1.67 7.19 -4.04
CA SER A 31 -0.60 8.17 -3.86
C SER A 31 -1.03 9.19 -2.79
N ASP A 32 -0.08 9.61 -1.95
CA ASP A 32 -0.28 10.58 -0.87
C ASP A 32 -0.40 12.04 -1.36
N ARG A 33 -0.16 12.24 -2.66
CA ARG A 33 -0.21 13.50 -3.37
C ARG A 33 -0.74 13.29 -4.77
N TRP A 34 -1.29 14.36 -5.33
CA TRP A 34 -1.58 14.46 -6.75
C TRP A 34 -0.41 15.14 -7.46
N ASP A 35 0.07 14.52 -8.53
CA ASP A 35 1.12 15.02 -9.43
C ASP A 35 0.86 14.43 -10.82
N GLU A 36 0.89 15.26 -11.86
CA GLU A 36 0.72 14.82 -13.25
C GLU A 36 1.78 13.79 -13.66
N ALA A 37 2.99 13.85 -13.07
CA ALA A 37 4.05 12.87 -13.33
C ALA A 37 3.66 11.43 -12.89
N LEU A 38 2.68 11.26 -11.99
CA LEU A 38 2.21 9.91 -11.61
C LEU A 38 1.59 9.15 -12.79
N PHE A 39 1.07 9.86 -13.79
CA PHE A 39 0.58 9.24 -15.02
C PHE A 39 1.67 8.49 -15.80
N GLU A 40 2.94 8.86 -15.62
CA GLU A 40 4.08 8.14 -16.21
C GLU A 40 4.40 6.84 -15.45
N ASP A 41 4.13 6.80 -14.14
CA ASP A 41 4.26 5.60 -13.31
C ASP A 41 3.11 4.59 -13.50
N PHE A 42 1.96 5.06 -14.02
CA PHE A 42 0.76 4.25 -14.29
C PHE A 42 0.33 4.36 -15.77
N PRO A 43 1.07 3.74 -16.71
CA PRO A 43 0.79 3.87 -18.14
C PRO A 43 -0.58 3.28 -18.52
N GLY A 44 -1.25 3.92 -19.48
CA GLY A 44 -2.58 3.50 -19.96
C GLY A 44 -3.75 4.02 -19.12
N THR A 45 -3.49 4.90 -18.14
CA THR A 45 -4.53 5.60 -17.37
C THR A 45 -4.85 6.95 -17.99
N ASP A 46 -6.12 7.28 -18.14
CA ASP A 46 -6.64 8.51 -18.71
C ASP A 46 -7.20 9.48 -17.66
N ALA A 47 -7.34 9.03 -16.41
CA ALA A 47 -7.77 9.83 -15.28
C ALA A 47 -7.31 9.22 -13.95
N CYS A 48 -7.41 9.99 -12.88
CA CYS A 48 -7.21 9.54 -11.50
C CYS A 48 -8.32 10.05 -10.57
N LEU A 49 -8.60 9.30 -9.51
CA LEU A 49 -9.43 9.75 -8.40
C LEU A 49 -8.56 10.57 -7.44
N VAL A 50 -8.91 11.84 -7.22
CA VAL A 50 -8.27 12.70 -6.23
C VAL A 50 -9.18 12.81 -5.01
N ILE A 51 -8.65 12.49 -3.83
CA ILE A 51 -9.39 12.52 -2.56
C ILE A 51 -8.94 13.76 -1.79
N HIS A 52 -9.86 14.70 -1.55
CA HIS A 52 -9.58 15.97 -0.87
C HIS A 52 -9.75 15.88 0.65
N ASP A 53 -10.65 15.03 1.13
CA ASP A 53 -10.80 14.74 2.56
C ASP A 53 -10.33 13.31 2.86
N VAL A 54 -9.01 13.19 3.05
CA VAL A 54 -8.34 11.91 3.31
C VAL A 54 -8.83 11.27 4.60
N LYS A 55 -9.15 12.07 5.63
CA LYS A 55 -9.62 11.55 6.92
C LYS A 55 -11.00 10.91 6.77
N GLU A 56 -11.95 11.64 6.18
CA GLU A 56 -13.31 11.13 5.95
C GLU A 56 -13.28 9.89 5.05
N PHE A 57 -12.48 9.91 3.98
CA PHE A 57 -12.32 8.75 3.11
C PHE A 57 -11.77 7.54 3.88
N SER A 58 -10.72 7.72 4.67
CA SER A 58 -10.07 6.64 5.42
C SER A 58 -11.02 6.04 6.46
N GLU A 59 -11.79 6.88 7.17
CA GLU A 59 -12.80 6.45 8.13
C GLU A 59 -13.91 5.62 7.46
N ARG A 60 -14.44 6.10 6.33
CA ARG A 60 -15.44 5.34 5.54
C ARG A 60 -14.87 4.04 5.00
N PHE A 61 -13.62 4.03 4.54
CA PHE A 61 -13.00 2.85 3.97
C PHE A 61 -12.74 1.77 5.03
N HIS A 62 -12.20 2.15 6.19
CA HIS A 62 -12.03 1.25 7.33
C HIS A 62 -13.35 0.70 7.83
N ALA A 63 -14.39 1.52 7.90
CA ALA A 63 -15.72 1.06 8.28
C ALA A 63 -16.28 0.03 7.28
N ALA A 64 -16.20 0.32 5.98
CA ALA A 64 -16.66 -0.59 4.93
C ALA A 64 -15.86 -1.90 4.89
N ALA A 65 -14.54 -1.83 5.08
CA ALA A 65 -13.67 -3.00 5.15
C ALA A 65 -13.96 -3.85 6.40
N SER A 66 -14.12 -3.22 7.57
CA SER A 66 -14.41 -3.91 8.83
C SER A 66 -15.73 -4.69 8.77
N ALA A 67 -16.73 -4.17 8.06
CA ALA A 67 -17.99 -4.87 7.83
C ALA A 67 -17.83 -6.15 6.99
N ARG A 68 -16.82 -6.21 6.12
CA ARG A 68 -16.52 -7.38 5.26
C ARG A 68 -15.46 -8.30 5.87
N LEU A 69 -14.64 -7.78 6.77
CA LEU A 69 -13.47 -8.44 7.36
C LEU A 69 -13.48 -8.34 8.90
N PRO A 70 -14.51 -8.85 9.60
CA PRO A 70 -14.73 -8.57 11.03
C PRO A 70 -13.64 -9.10 11.96
N THR A 71 -12.85 -10.10 11.53
CA THR A 71 -11.76 -10.71 12.30
C THR A 71 -10.38 -10.29 11.83
N TRP A 72 -10.29 -9.32 10.93
CA TRP A 72 -9.02 -8.84 10.39
C TRP A 72 -8.62 -7.53 11.06
N ILE A 73 -7.32 -7.32 11.18
CA ILE A 73 -6.75 -6.06 11.66
C ILE A 73 -6.38 -5.23 10.43
N GLY A 74 -6.97 -4.04 10.33
CA GLY A 74 -6.63 -3.03 9.33
C GLY A 74 -5.68 -1.98 9.89
N ILE A 75 -4.70 -1.59 9.10
CA ILE A 75 -3.83 -0.42 9.33
C ILE A 75 -3.60 0.30 8.00
N ASP A 76 -3.30 1.59 8.07
CA ASP A 76 -2.89 2.37 6.93
C ASP A 76 -1.74 3.33 7.27
N GLY A 77 -1.00 3.76 6.26
CA GLY A 77 0.19 4.58 6.46
C GLY A 77 1.08 4.72 5.22
N PRO A 78 2.11 5.56 5.30
CA PRO A 78 3.03 5.80 4.20
C PRO A 78 3.98 4.61 3.98
N VAL A 79 4.34 4.37 2.73
CA VAL A 79 5.34 3.37 2.36
C VAL A 79 6.75 3.90 2.59
N SER A 80 7.61 3.08 3.19
CA SER A 80 9.05 3.34 3.32
C SER A 80 9.81 2.80 2.12
N TYR A 81 10.59 3.66 1.47
CA TYR A 81 11.32 3.33 0.25
C TYR A 81 12.80 3.02 0.52
N GLY A 82 13.31 1.96 -0.09
CA GLY A 82 14.73 1.56 0.03
C GLY A 82 15.14 1.05 1.41
N GLY A 83 14.19 0.90 2.33
CA GLY A 83 14.41 0.49 3.70
C GLY A 83 13.26 -0.36 4.23
N ARG A 84 13.30 -0.64 5.54
CA ARG A 84 12.21 -1.32 6.24
C ARG A 84 11.31 -0.28 6.89
N SER A 85 10.01 -0.43 6.70
CA SER A 85 9.00 0.32 7.45
C SER A 85 8.83 -0.26 8.85
N GLU A 86 8.59 0.61 9.83
CA GLU A 86 8.18 0.24 11.18
C GLU A 86 6.80 -0.44 11.19
N LEU A 87 5.96 -0.16 10.19
CA LEU A 87 4.67 -0.82 9.97
C LEU A 87 4.82 -2.22 9.33
N GLY A 88 6.06 -2.64 9.04
CA GLY A 88 6.40 -3.97 8.57
C GLY A 88 6.64 -4.08 7.07
N ALA A 89 6.88 -5.30 6.61
CA ALA A 89 7.24 -5.58 5.21
C ALA A 89 6.16 -5.13 4.21
N VAL A 90 4.88 -5.18 4.61
CA VAL A 90 3.75 -4.69 3.80
C VAL A 90 3.89 -3.22 3.47
N PHE A 91 4.58 -2.42 4.29
CA PHE A 91 4.76 -0.98 4.07
C PHE A 91 6.16 -0.64 3.55
N SER A 92 6.91 -1.63 3.05
CA SER A 92 8.26 -1.44 2.52
C SER A 92 8.26 -1.62 1.00
N LYS A 93 8.95 -0.75 0.26
CA LYS A 93 9.05 -0.82 -1.21
C LYS A 93 10.45 -0.47 -1.71
N PRO A 94 10.93 -1.05 -2.83
CA PRO A 94 12.23 -0.66 -3.39
C PRO A 94 12.31 0.82 -3.76
N LEU A 95 13.50 1.42 -3.60
CA LEU A 95 13.73 2.86 -3.81
C LEU A 95 13.34 3.35 -5.22
N ARG A 96 13.47 2.50 -6.25
CA ARG A 96 13.11 2.83 -7.64
C ARG A 96 11.64 3.23 -7.84
N PHE A 97 10.76 2.96 -6.87
CA PHE A 97 9.33 3.29 -6.93
C PHE A 97 8.97 4.53 -6.10
N ILE A 98 9.97 5.31 -5.64
CA ILE A 98 9.74 6.45 -4.74
C ILE A 98 8.83 7.53 -5.35
N THR A 99 8.80 7.64 -6.68
CA THR A 99 7.97 8.58 -7.44
C THR A 99 6.47 8.31 -7.29
N GLN A 100 6.08 7.10 -6.87
CA GLN A 100 4.67 6.74 -6.69
C GLN A 100 4.06 7.29 -5.40
N HIS A 101 4.89 7.72 -4.44
CA HIS A 101 4.47 8.35 -3.19
C HIS A 101 3.32 7.61 -2.46
N GLU A 102 3.47 6.30 -2.25
CA GLU A 102 2.36 5.44 -1.84
C GLU A 102 1.95 5.63 -0.37
N TRP A 103 0.64 5.81 -0.18
CA TRP A 103 -0.10 5.51 1.04
C TRP A 103 -0.80 4.16 0.87
N ARG A 104 -0.66 3.27 1.86
CA ARG A 104 -1.16 1.90 1.77
C ARG A 104 -2.17 1.62 2.86
N PHE A 105 -3.30 1.03 2.49
CA PHE A 105 -4.18 0.33 3.41
C PHE A 105 -3.84 -1.16 3.37
N ALA A 106 -3.77 -1.80 4.52
CA ALA A 106 -3.45 -3.21 4.65
C ALA A 106 -4.29 -3.88 5.72
N TRP A 107 -4.83 -5.06 5.39
CA TRP A 107 -5.57 -5.89 6.32
C TRP A 107 -4.92 -7.26 6.42
N ARG A 108 -4.76 -7.76 7.64
CA ARG A 108 -4.28 -9.12 7.91
C ARG A 108 -5.26 -9.87 8.80
N PRO A 109 -5.43 -11.19 8.60
CA PRO A 109 -6.25 -11.98 9.49
C PRO A 109 -5.54 -12.17 10.84
N LEU A 110 -6.31 -12.34 11.92
CA LEU A 110 -5.78 -12.67 13.24
C LEU A 110 -5.10 -14.05 13.29
N VAL A 111 -5.62 -15.00 12.50
CA VAL A 111 -5.05 -16.33 12.32
C VAL A 111 -4.44 -16.38 10.92
N PRO A 112 -3.16 -16.78 10.78
CA PRO A 112 -2.51 -16.85 9.47
C PRO A 112 -3.33 -17.64 8.46
N ASN A 113 -3.48 -17.07 7.27
CA ASN A 113 -4.20 -17.68 6.17
C ASN A 113 -3.33 -17.68 4.91
N GLU A 114 -3.17 -18.85 4.30
CA GLU A 114 -2.40 -19.04 3.07
C GLU A 114 -3.24 -18.79 1.80
N LEU A 115 -4.56 -18.67 1.92
CA LEU A 115 -5.47 -18.40 0.80
C LEU A 115 -6.30 -17.15 1.10
N VAL A 116 -6.07 -16.10 0.33
CA VAL A 116 -6.78 -14.83 0.46
C VAL A 116 -7.32 -14.44 -0.90
N GLU A 117 -8.64 -14.30 -0.99
CA GLU A 117 -9.32 -13.80 -2.17
C GLU A 117 -9.49 -12.29 -2.10
N ALA A 118 -9.56 -11.63 -3.27
CA ALA A 118 -9.84 -10.20 -3.33
C ALA A 118 -11.23 -9.91 -2.74
N VAL A 119 -11.30 -8.86 -1.92
CA VAL A 119 -12.56 -8.42 -1.30
C VAL A 119 -12.97 -7.08 -1.85
N VAL A 120 -14.19 -7.01 -2.36
CA VAL A 120 -14.83 -5.77 -2.79
C VAL A 120 -15.63 -5.18 -1.62
N VAL A 121 -15.42 -3.88 -1.38
CA VAL A 121 -16.18 -3.08 -0.41
C VAL A 121 -16.96 -1.98 -1.14
N GLN A 122 -18.02 -1.47 -0.51
CA GLN A 122 -18.80 -0.35 -1.04
C GLN A 122 -18.73 0.82 -0.05
N LEU A 123 -18.16 1.94 -0.49
CA LEU A 123 -18.07 3.18 0.31
C LEU A 123 -19.31 4.08 0.20
N GLY A 124 -20.20 3.78 -0.75
CA GLY A 124 -21.24 4.72 -1.18
C GLY A 124 -20.64 5.87 -2.01
N SER A 125 -21.37 6.98 -2.11
CA SER A 125 -20.88 8.15 -2.83
C SER A 125 -19.77 8.86 -2.06
N ILE A 126 -18.70 9.19 -2.77
CA ILE A 126 -17.58 10.00 -2.28
C ILE A 126 -17.44 11.31 -3.07
N ALA A 127 -18.40 11.65 -3.94
CA ALA A 127 -18.32 12.83 -4.82
C ALA A 127 -18.25 14.16 -4.06
N ASN A 128 -18.56 14.18 -2.76
CA ASN A 128 -18.43 15.35 -1.91
C ASN A 128 -17.04 15.52 -1.29
N ILE A 129 -16.17 14.50 -1.38
CA ILE A 129 -14.82 14.47 -0.80
C ILE A 129 -13.74 14.10 -1.81
N ALA A 130 -14.13 13.83 -3.05
CA ALA A 130 -13.24 13.37 -4.10
C ALA A 130 -13.76 13.77 -5.48
N GLU A 131 -12.85 13.91 -6.42
CA GLU A 131 -13.13 14.21 -7.82
C GLU A 131 -12.34 13.29 -8.76
N ILE A 132 -12.77 13.20 -10.01
CA ILE A 132 -12.02 12.54 -11.08
C ILE A 132 -11.29 13.62 -11.85
N VAL A 133 -9.97 13.50 -11.94
CA VAL A 133 -9.09 14.40 -12.71
C VAL A 133 -8.57 13.65 -13.93
N GLU A 134 -8.82 14.20 -15.12
CA GLU A 134 -8.34 13.64 -16.38
C GLU A 134 -6.82 13.85 -16.54
N ARG A 135 -6.17 12.94 -17.26
CA ARG A 135 -4.76 13.07 -17.64
C ARG A 135 -4.61 14.34 -18.49
N PRO A 136 -3.73 15.28 -18.10
CA PRO A 136 -3.45 16.46 -18.89
C PRO A 136 -3.02 16.10 -20.31
N HIS A 137 -3.73 16.62 -21.30
CA HIS A 137 -3.30 16.56 -22.68
C HIS A 137 -2.17 17.56 -22.89
N HIS A 138 -0.93 17.08 -22.86
CA HIS A 138 0.20 17.86 -23.32
C HIS A 138 0.05 18.05 -24.83
N ALA A 139 -0.23 19.28 -25.27
CA ALA A 139 -0.13 19.62 -26.68
C ALA A 139 1.32 19.31 -27.14
N PRO A 140 1.53 18.67 -28.30
CA PRO A 140 2.87 18.46 -28.81
C PRO A 140 3.57 19.81 -28.91
N SER A 141 4.75 19.93 -28.29
CA SER A 141 5.59 21.11 -28.41
C SER A 141 5.91 21.32 -29.89
N ALA A 142 5.58 22.50 -30.40
CA ALA A 142 5.84 22.91 -31.78
C ALA A 142 7.35 23.06 -32.06
#